data_AF-A0A0L0F8H9-F1
#
_entry.id   AF-A0A0L0F8H9-F1
#
_cell.length_a   1.000
_cell.length_b   1.000
_cell.length_c   1.000
_cell.angle_alpha   90.00
_cell.angle_beta   90.00
_cell.angle_gamma   90.00
#
_symmetry.space_group_name_H-M   'P 1'
#
loop_
_entity.id
_entity.type
_entity.pdbx_description
1 polymer ?
#
loop_
_entity_poly.entity_id
_entity_poly.type
_entity_poly.pdbx_seq_one_letter_code
_entity_poly.pdbx_strand_id
1 'polypeptide(L)'
;VWQRQMVRFEHVLDALLCDRNGGLDNDRTTPKQPTPTTSIVSGVRSRVALEITSLLLGEASEINKRVTYYLGSVNAARQAHISTLSHTPAANAEVHTQPPAHAHAQLQLTYITAYPESAHFDYCVEENPADTPSPGTHTIVPQYYDNAVVRFVPTFEVVLGKLLEHNQSALAETLLVRFAPLYSVHERALSSVYELLHYYQLSEGLTARVREAMVNALVRFTNMGENGPDRGRTGDRFSAAFLEMLKTPMDDAQVAKEAAVKSAMPLDAHVYTPHMPGNKAMIGSTPLGAYMESCLDDITAVVENAYHTPSEGTQRYRDIHAYTTDFNSHKLNRIETCCVELMCLRHLLPENVADTIFTALVRPRSGKGVMNVMGRINSTALLLVALPCVFRERFVSVLAECILGNEWLQGNLQSAVNGRLSRF
;
A
#
# COMPACT_ATOMS: atom_id res chain seq x y z
N VAL A 1 26.46 7.57 -12.55
CA VAL A 1 25.91 6.37 -11.86
C VAL A 1 26.36 5.09 -12.56
N TRP A 2 25.83 4.72 -13.73
CA TRP A 2 26.04 3.36 -14.26
C TRP A 2 27.39 3.10 -14.95
N GLN A 3 27.89 4.06 -15.74
CA GLN A 3 29.15 3.90 -16.48
C GLN A 3 30.38 3.96 -15.58
N ARG A 4 30.48 5.02 -14.77
CA ARG A 4 31.64 5.27 -13.91
C ARG A 4 31.51 4.72 -12.49
N GLN A 5 30.32 4.27 -12.10
CA GLN A 5 30.01 3.68 -10.78
C GLN A 5 30.50 4.49 -9.56
N MET A 6 30.66 5.81 -9.72
CA MET A 6 31.12 6.71 -8.65
C MET A 6 30.13 6.82 -7.48
N VAL A 7 28.84 6.68 -7.75
CA VAL A 7 27.80 6.72 -6.71
C VAL A 7 26.76 5.69 -7.11
N ARG A 8 26.27 4.95 -6.11
CA ARG A 8 25.18 4.00 -6.28
C ARG A 8 23.88 4.71 -6.65
N PHE A 9 23.02 4.04 -7.40
CA PHE A 9 21.81 4.65 -7.95
C PHE A 9 20.83 5.10 -6.86
N GLU A 10 20.56 4.21 -5.90
CA GLU A 10 19.69 4.45 -4.75
C GLU A 10 20.18 5.65 -3.92
N HIS A 11 21.50 5.78 -3.74
CA HIS A 11 22.07 6.92 -3.00
C HIS A 11 21.89 8.26 -3.74
N VAL A 12 21.91 8.26 -5.08
CA VAL A 12 21.63 9.48 -5.84
C VAL A 12 20.17 9.88 -5.67
N LEU A 13 19.25 8.93 -5.74
CA LEU A 13 17.83 9.20 -5.52
C LEU A 13 17.55 9.66 -4.10
N ASP A 14 18.08 8.96 -3.09
CA ASP A 14 17.94 9.36 -1.69
C ASP A 14 18.50 10.77 -1.47
N ALA A 15 19.66 11.11 -2.04
CA ALA A 15 20.24 12.44 -1.92
C ALA A 15 19.42 13.53 -2.61
N LEU A 16 18.76 13.22 -3.73
CA LEU A 16 17.87 14.16 -4.44
C LEU A 16 16.56 14.39 -3.68
N LEU A 17 16.02 13.35 -3.04
CA LEU A 17 14.68 13.34 -2.45
C LEU A 17 14.66 13.65 -0.96
N CYS A 18 15.73 13.32 -0.25
CA CYS A 18 16.00 13.81 1.09
C CYS A 18 16.55 15.23 0.96
N ASP A 19 15.65 16.18 0.69
CA ASP A 19 15.93 17.60 0.86
C ASP A 19 16.32 17.81 2.33
N ARG A 20 17.62 17.74 2.61
CA ARG A 20 18.17 18.22 3.88
C ARG A 20 17.95 19.72 3.82
N ASN A 21 16.76 20.15 4.26
CA ASN A 21 16.41 21.54 4.53
C ASN A 21 17.69 22.27 4.91
N GLY A 22 18.11 23.23 4.08
CA GLY A 22 19.43 23.87 4.11
C GLY A 22 19.79 24.42 5.49
N GLY A 23 20.29 23.54 6.34
CA GLY A 23 20.46 23.72 7.77
C GLY A 23 21.66 22.91 8.23
N LEU A 24 22.81 23.19 7.60
CA LEU A 24 24.08 23.22 8.33
C LEU A 24 24.20 24.58 9.07
N ASP A 25 23.08 25.14 9.56
CA ASP A 25 23.15 26.14 10.61
C ASP A 25 23.31 25.36 11.92
N ASN A 26 24.56 25.23 12.35
CA ASN A 26 24.96 24.70 13.66
C ASN A 26 24.42 25.54 14.85
N ASP A 27 23.50 26.48 14.63
CA ASP A 27 23.00 27.40 15.64
C ASP A 27 21.57 27.01 16.07
N ARG A 28 21.51 26.07 17.02
CA ARG A 28 20.29 25.48 17.59
C ARG A 28 19.43 26.43 18.45
N THR A 29 19.66 27.75 18.46
CA THR A 29 19.11 28.60 19.53
C THR A 29 17.85 29.37 19.20
N THR A 30 17.38 29.48 17.94
CA THR A 30 16.09 30.14 17.69
C THR A 30 15.35 29.60 16.45
N PRO A 31 14.07 29.17 16.58
CA PRO A 31 13.22 28.89 15.43
C PRO A 31 12.86 30.20 14.73
N LYS A 32 13.56 30.56 13.66
CA LYS A 32 13.13 31.65 12.77
C LYS A 32 11.98 31.13 11.91
N GLN A 33 10.83 31.81 11.96
CA GLN A 33 9.73 31.54 11.04
C GLN A 33 10.23 31.64 9.59
N PRO A 34 9.87 30.69 8.72
CA PRO A 34 10.30 30.72 7.33
C PRO A 34 9.71 31.94 6.64
N THR A 35 10.59 32.81 6.12
CA THR A 35 10.19 33.94 5.28
C THR A 35 9.56 33.45 3.97
N PRO A 36 8.62 34.19 3.35
CA PRO A 36 7.91 33.76 2.13
C PRO A 36 8.82 33.55 0.91
N THR A 37 10.02 34.13 0.89
CA THR A 37 11.03 33.89 -0.16
C THR A 37 11.69 32.51 -0.05
N THR A 38 11.77 31.93 1.15
CA THR A 38 12.34 30.60 1.38
C THR A 38 11.43 29.47 0.86
N SER A 39 10.11 29.66 0.85
CA SER A 39 9.16 28.65 0.34
C SER A 39 9.11 28.55 -1.18
N ILE A 40 9.36 29.66 -1.89
CA ILE A 40 9.42 29.67 -3.37
C ILE A 40 10.70 28.97 -3.84
N VAL A 41 11.84 29.22 -3.18
CA VAL A 41 13.12 28.60 -3.53
C VAL A 41 13.13 27.11 -3.21
N SER A 42 12.49 26.68 -2.11
CA SER A 42 12.33 25.24 -1.83
C SER A 42 11.46 24.56 -2.89
N GLY A 43 10.34 25.18 -3.30
CA GLY A 43 9.47 24.62 -4.34
C GLY A 43 10.16 24.39 -5.69
N VAL A 44 11.01 25.33 -6.14
CA VAL A 44 11.77 25.17 -7.40
C VAL A 44 12.81 24.06 -7.29
N ARG A 45 13.54 23.97 -6.16
CA ARG A 45 14.54 22.92 -5.93
C ARG A 45 13.91 21.53 -5.91
N SER A 46 12.82 21.36 -5.18
CA SER A 46 12.10 20.08 -5.14
C SER A 46 11.58 19.69 -6.51
N ARG A 47 11.06 20.64 -7.31
CA ARG A 47 10.63 20.36 -8.68
C ARG A 47 11.80 19.91 -9.57
N VAL A 48 12.95 20.59 -9.51
CA VAL A 48 14.15 20.18 -10.26
C VAL A 48 14.62 18.78 -9.82
N ALA A 49 14.64 18.50 -8.52
CA ALA A 49 15.00 17.17 -8.00
C ALA A 49 14.07 16.07 -8.51
N LEU A 50 12.75 16.34 -8.57
CA LEU A 50 11.77 15.41 -9.12
C LEU A 50 11.91 15.23 -10.63
N GLU A 51 12.27 16.28 -11.37
CA GLU A 51 12.57 16.15 -12.81
C GLU A 51 13.84 15.33 -13.06
N ILE A 52 14.90 15.53 -12.26
CA ILE A 52 16.09 14.68 -12.35
C ILE A 52 15.72 13.23 -12.02
N THR A 53 14.88 13.02 -11.01
CA THR A 53 14.36 11.70 -10.64
C THR A 53 13.54 11.06 -11.77
N SER A 54 12.70 11.85 -12.45
CA SER A 54 11.91 11.38 -13.59
C SER A 54 12.80 10.91 -14.76
N LEU A 55 13.88 11.66 -15.04
CA LEU A 55 14.87 11.30 -16.04
C LEU A 55 15.64 10.02 -15.66
N LEU A 56 16.05 9.92 -14.40
CA LEU A 56 16.75 8.75 -13.86
C LEU A 56 15.90 7.47 -13.89
N LEU A 57 14.57 7.62 -13.79
CA LEU A 57 13.58 6.53 -13.80
C LEU A 57 12.84 6.38 -15.14
N GLY A 58 13.27 7.09 -16.19
CA GLY A 58 12.65 7.07 -17.53
C GLY A 58 12.64 5.68 -18.20
N GLU A 59 11.93 5.54 -19.33
CA GLU A 59 11.76 4.24 -20.02
C GLU A 59 13.09 3.62 -20.45
N ALA A 60 13.99 4.43 -20.99
CA ALA A 60 15.31 4.01 -21.44
C ALA A 60 16.34 3.97 -20.31
N SER A 61 15.93 4.14 -19.05
CA SER A 61 16.85 4.14 -17.92
C SER A 61 17.49 2.77 -17.74
N GLU A 62 18.75 2.78 -17.31
CA GLU A 62 19.50 1.56 -17.05
C GLU A 62 18.89 0.74 -15.91
N ILE A 63 18.28 1.41 -14.92
CA ILE A 63 17.56 0.72 -13.84
C ILE A 63 16.39 -0.08 -14.40
N ASN A 64 15.63 0.44 -15.37
CA ASN A 64 14.51 -0.28 -15.96
C ASN A 64 14.95 -1.57 -16.66
N LYS A 65 16.09 -1.54 -17.37
CA LYS A 65 16.69 -2.75 -17.97
C LYS A 65 17.08 -3.78 -16.92
N ARG A 66 17.74 -3.33 -15.85
CA ARG A 66 18.14 -4.16 -14.71
C ARG A 66 16.94 -4.79 -14.01
N VAL A 67 15.87 -4.02 -13.76
CA VAL A 67 14.62 -4.51 -13.16
C VAL A 67 13.98 -5.57 -14.06
N THR A 68 13.82 -5.26 -15.35
CA THR A 68 13.21 -6.17 -16.33
C THR A 68 13.99 -7.48 -16.42
N TYR A 69 15.32 -7.42 -16.47
CA TYR A 69 16.18 -8.58 -16.50
C TYR A 69 16.07 -9.42 -15.23
N TYR A 70 16.27 -8.80 -14.05
CA TYR A 70 16.25 -9.49 -12.77
C TYR A 70 14.93 -10.20 -12.54
N LEU A 71 13.81 -9.51 -12.73
CA LEU A 71 12.48 -10.07 -12.51
C LEU A 71 12.09 -11.09 -13.57
N GLY A 72 12.56 -10.93 -14.82
CA GLY A 72 12.45 -11.96 -15.84
C GLY A 72 13.12 -13.26 -15.42
N SER A 73 14.33 -13.19 -14.88
CA SER A 73 15.06 -14.36 -14.36
C SER A 73 14.38 -14.97 -13.13
N VAL A 74 13.93 -14.15 -12.17
CA VAL A 74 13.20 -14.62 -10.98
C VAL A 74 11.91 -15.34 -11.38
N ASN A 75 11.14 -14.78 -12.32
CA ASN A 75 9.91 -15.39 -12.81
C ASN A 75 10.18 -16.71 -13.55
N ALA A 76 11.20 -16.76 -14.40
CA ALA A 76 11.59 -17.99 -15.09
C ALA A 76 12.00 -19.10 -14.10
N ALA A 77 12.78 -18.76 -13.08
CA ALA A 77 13.15 -19.72 -12.03
C ALA A 77 11.95 -20.20 -11.21
N ARG A 78 11.02 -19.30 -10.88
CA ARG A 78 9.77 -19.66 -10.21
C ARG A 78 8.91 -20.60 -11.07
N GLN A 79 8.77 -20.31 -12.36
CA GLN A 79 8.03 -21.17 -13.29
C GLN A 79 8.68 -22.55 -13.42
N ALA A 80 10.01 -22.61 -13.56
CA ALA A 80 10.74 -23.88 -13.60
C ALA A 80 10.50 -24.71 -12.32
N HIS A 81 10.52 -24.07 -11.15
CA HIS A 81 10.23 -24.74 -9.89
C HIS A 81 8.79 -25.29 -9.83
N ILE A 82 7.79 -24.49 -10.23
CA ILE A 82 6.39 -24.93 -10.30
C ILE A 82 6.24 -26.15 -11.24
N SER A 83 6.87 -26.11 -12.41
CA SER A 83 6.85 -27.23 -13.35
C SER A 83 7.44 -28.50 -12.73
N THR A 84 8.56 -28.41 -12.00
CA THR A 84 9.14 -29.59 -11.31
C THR A 84 8.22 -30.20 -10.27
N LEU A 85 7.48 -29.37 -9.51
CA LEU A 85 6.56 -29.83 -8.48
C LEU A 85 5.30 -30.50 -9.06
N SER A 86 4.85 -30.06 -10.24
CA SER A 86 3.66 -30.62 -10.91
C SER A 86 3.81 -32.08 -11.37
N HIS A 87 5.03 -32.60 -11.43
CA HIS A 87 5.33 -33.97 -11.85
C HIS A 87 5.53 -34.96 -10.69
N THR A 88 5.49 -34.50 -9.44
CA THR A 88 5.59 -35.37 -8.25
C THR A 88 4.20 -35.80 -7.76
N PRO A 89 3.82 -37.09 -7.87
CA PRO A 89 2.52 -37.56 -7.44
C PRO A 89 2.53 -37.89 -5.93
N ALA A 90 2.33 -36.89 -5.07
CA ALA A 90 1.93 -37.15 -3.67
C ALA A 90 1.36 -35.89 -3.00
N ALA A 91 0.25 -36.11 -2.29
CA ALA A 91 -0.49 -35.17 -1.48
C ALA A 91 0.38 -34.48 -0.40
N ASN A 92 0.06 -33.21 -0.14
CA ASN A 92 0.45 -32.44 1.05
C ASN A 92 1.89 -31.88 1.13
N ALA A 93 2.69 -31.92 0.07
CA ALA A 93 3.94 -31.16 0.06
C ALA A 93 3.63 -29.65 0.01
N GLU A 94 3.90 -28.94 1.10
CA GLU A 94 3.86 -27.48 1.18
C GLU A 94 4.74 -26.90 0.07
N VAL A 95 4.11 -26.48 -1.03
CA VAL A 95 4.78 -25.76 -2.12
C VAL A 95 5.20 -24.40 -1.56
N HIS A 96 6.47 -24.28 -1.15
CA HIS A 96 7.10 -22.99 -0.93
C HIS A 96 7.19 -22.26 -2.28
N THR A 97 6.60 -21.07 -2.36
CA THR A 97 6.63 -20.20 -3.56
C THR A 97 7.96 -19.49 -3.75
N GLN A 98 8.86 -19.59 -2.76
CA GLN A 98 10.23 -19.13 -2.89
C GLN A 98 11.07 -20.22 -3.55
N PRO A 99 11.84 -19.88 -4.60
CA PRO A 99 12.90 -20.73 -5.09
C PRO A 99 13.76 -21.23 -3.92
N PRO A 100 14.24 -22.48 -3.94
CA PRO A 100 15.16 -22.94 -2.92
C PRO A 100 16.39 -22.01 -2.84
N ALA A 101 17.00 -21.86 -1.67
CA ALA A 101 18.06 -20.86 -1.43
C ALA A 101 19.22 -20.91 -2.45
N HIS A 102 19.53 -22.10 -2.98
CA HIS A 102 20.55 -22.25 -4.04
C HIS A 102 20.13 -21.61 -5.38
N ALA A 103 18.84 -21.63 -5.72
CA ALA A 103 18.32 -20.99 -6.92
C ALA A 103 18.39 -19.46 -6.80
N HIS A 104 18.16 -18.90 -5.60
CA HIS A 104 18.39 -17.47 -5.34
C HIS A 104 19.85 -17.07 -5.53
N ALA A 105 20.79 -17.85 -4.98
CA ALA A 105 22.23 -17.59 -5.17
C ALA A 105 22.63 -17.64 -6.66
N GLN A 106 22.09 -18.60 -7.42
CA GLN A 106 22.38 -18.71 -8.86
C GLN A 106 21.77 -17.56 -9.68
N LEU A 107 20.54 -17.14 -9.34
CA LEU A 107 19.92 -15.95 -9.93
C LEU A 107 20.75 -14.70 -9.67
N GLN A 108 21.23 -14.56 -8.43
CA GLN A 108 22.08 -13.43 -8.03
C GLN A 108 23.40 -13.42 -8.79
N LEU A 109 24.08 -14.57 -8.91
CA LEU A 109 25.33 -14.67 -9.68
C LEU A 109 25.10 -14.34 -11.16
N THR A 110 23.98 -14.81 -11.73
CA THR A 110 23.61 -14.51 -13.12
C THR A 110 23.37 -13.02 -13.32
N TYR A 111 22.67 -12.38 -12.37
CA TYR A 111 22.45 -10.92 -12.37
C TYR A 111 23.76 -10.14 -12.28
N ILE A 112 24.62 -10.44 -11.29
CA ILE A 112 25.90 -9.72 -11.10
C ILE A 112 26.81 -9.90 -12.32
N THR A 113 26.78 -11.07 -12.96
CA THR A 113 27.56 -11.33 -14.18
C THR A 113 27.07 -10.47 -15.34
N ALA A 114 25.75 -10.32 -15.50
CA ALA A 114 25.17 -9.49 -16.56
C ALA A 114 25.29 -7.98 -16.27
N TYR A 115 25.22 -7.60 -14.99
CA TYR A 115 25.19 -6.22 -14.53
C TYR A 115 26.16 -6.02 -13.35
N PRO A 116 27.48 -6.02 -13.62
CA PRO A 116 28.47 -5.90 -12.56
C PRO A 116 28.33 -4.57 -11.80
N GLU A 117 28.53 -4.65 -10.48
CA GLU A 117 28.46 -3.53 -9.55
C GLU A 117 29.79 -3.41 -8.80
N SER A 118 30.51 -2.31 -9.03
CA SER A 118 31.73 -1.94 -8.31
C SER A 118 31.36 -1.18 -7.04
N ALA A 119 31.93 -1.62 -5.91
CA ALA A 119 31.82 -0.93 -4.63
C ALA A 119 33.00 0.01 -4.35
N HIS A 120 34.07 -0.04 -5.14
CA HIS A 120 35.37 0.56 -4.80
C HIS A 120 35.88 1.59 -5.81
N PHE A 121 34.98 2.20 -6.58
CA PHE A 121 35.34 3.19 -7.60
C PHE A 121 36.37 2.65 -8.60
N ASP A 122 36.28 1.37 -8.96
CA ASP A 122 37.30 0.67 -9.77
C ASP A 122 37.59 1.41 -11.09
N TYR A 123 36.58 2.09 -11.65
CA TYR A 123 36.75 2.91 -12.85
C TYR A 123 37.68 4.12 -12.65
N CYS A 124 37.64 4.77 -11.48
CA CYS A 124 38.54 5.88 -11.16
C CYS A 124 39.99 5.41 -10.98
N VAL A 125 40.18 4.16 -10.57
CA VAL A 125 41.49 3.51 -10.47
C VAL A 125 42.06 3.22 -11.85
N GLU A 126 41.21 2.78 -12.79
CA GLU A 126 41.59 2.49 -14.17
C GLU A 126 41.89 3.74 -15.00
N GLU A 127 41.16 4.84 -14.82
CA GLU A 127 41.40 6.10 -15.55
C GLU A 127 42.68 6.84 -15.10
N ASN A 128 43.16 6.63 -13.87
CA ASN A 128 44.28 7.39 -13.32
C ASN A 128 45.28 6.50 -12.54
N PRO A 129 46.06 5.66 -13.24
CA PRO A 129 46.94 4.65 -12.62
C PRO A 129 48.14 5.22 -11.85
N ALA A 130 48.37 6.53 -11.89
CA ALA A 130 49.51 7.19 -11.26
C ALA A 130 49.31 7.51 -9.77
N ASP A 131 48.06 7.61 -9.30
CA ASP A 131 47.72 8.03 -7.94
C ASP A 131 47.15 6.87 -7.08
N THR A 132 47.13 5.64 -7.60
CA THR A 132 46.36 4.55 -7.01
C THR A 132 47.20 3.59 -6.16
N PRO A 133 46.78 3.31 -4.92
CA PRO A 133 47.36 2.22 -4.14
C PRO A 133 47.16 0.89 -4.87
N SER A 134 48.16 0.02 -4.77
CA SER A 134 48.32 -1.22 -5.54
C SER A 134 47.01 -2.00 -5.81
N PRO A 135 46.79 -2.51 -7.03
CA PRO A 135 45.63 -3.31 -7.36
C PRO A 135 45.67 -4.60 -6.54
N GLY A 136 44.78 -4.75 -5.55
CA GLY A 136 44.62 -6.03 -4.86
C GLY A 136 44.29 -6.04 -3.37
N THR A 137 44.15 -4.90 -2.68
CA THR A 137 43.87 -4.94 -1.22
C THR A 137 42.39 -4.87 -0.85
N HIS A 138 41.49 -4.59 -1.79
CA HIS A 138 40.06 -4.54 -1.47
C HIS A 138 39.47 -5.96 -1.48
N THR A 139 39.30 -6.51 -0.28
CA THR A 139 38.53 -7.74 -0.10
C THR A 139 37.06 -7.47 -0.44
N ILE A 140 36.59 -8.00 -1.58
CA ILE A 140 35.18 -7.94 -1.95
C ILE A 140 34.40 -8.76 -0.92
N VAL A 141 33.53 -8.09 -0.17
CA VAL A 141 32.62 -8.75 0.75
C VAL A 141 31.63 -9.58 -0.07
N PRO A 142 31.39 -10.87 0.27
CA PRO A 142 30.45 -11.69 -0.45
C PRO A 142 29.04 -11.08 -0.53
N GLN A 143 28.52 -10.89 -1.74
CA GLN A 143 27.17 -10.40 -2.00
C GLN A 143 26.25 -11.58 -2.35
N TYR A 144 25.43 -12.03 -1.40
CA TYR A 144 24.58 -13.21 -1.59
C TYR A 144 23.15 -12.90 -2.04
N TYR A 145 22.58 -11.78 -1.62
CA TYR A 145 21.15 -11.46 -1.83
C TYR A 145 20.91 -10.01 -2.27
N ASP A 146 21.98 -9.24 -2.45
CA ASP A 146 21.89 -7.80 -2.60
C ASP A 146 22.29 -7.35 -4.01
N ASN A 147 21.45 -6.55 -4.64
CA ASN A 147 21.72 -5.95 -5.95
C ASN A 147 20.98 -4.62 -6.08
N ALA A 148 21.33 -3.83 -7.10
CA ALA A 148 20.72 -2.52 -7.31
C ALA A 148 19.19 -2.56 -7.43
N VAL A 149 18.59 -3.64 -7.91
CA VAL A 149 17.13 -3.77 -8.02
C VAL A 149 16.49 -3.94 -6.64
N VAL A 150 17.05 -4.83 -5.81
CA VAL A 150 16.56 -5.08 -4.44
C VAL A 150 16.77 -3.85 -3.56
N ARG A 151 17.92 -3.16 -3.66
CA ARG A 151 18.15 -1.90 -2.91
C ARG A 151 17.27 -0.75 -3.37
N PHE A 152 16.86 -0.76 -4.64
CA PHE A 152 15.97 0.27 -5.17
C PHE A 152 14.54 0.17 -4.63
N VAL A 153 14.10 -1.02 -4.17
CA VAL A 153 12.74 -1.24 -3.65
C VAL A 153 12.35 -0.22 -2.57
N PRO A 154 13.06 -0.08 -1.44
CA PRO A 154 12.70 0.92 -0.41
C PRO A 154 12.82 2.37 -0.90
N THR A 155 13.83 2.69 -1.72
CA THR A 155 13.99 4.03 -2.30
C THR A 155 12.83 4.38 -3.24
N PHE A 156 12.28 3.40 -3.96
CA PHE A 156 11.13 3.60 -4.83
C PHE A 156 9.89 4.05 -4.05
N GLU A 157 9.69 3.55 -2.83
CA GLU A 157 8.57 3.97 -1.97
C GLU A 157 8.72 5.43 -1.51
N VAL A 158 9.97 5.84 -1.20
CA VAL A 158 10.29 7.24 -0.90
C VAL A 158 10.03 8.13 -2.11
N VAL A 159 10.41 7.69 -3.32
CA VAL A 159 10.10 8.39 -4.58
C VAL A 159 8.59 8.59 -4.71
N LEU A 160 7.80 7.52 -4.52
CA LEU A 160 6.34 7.60 -4.60
C LEU A 160 5.78 8.60 -3.58
N GLY A 161 6.19 8.52 -2.32
CA GLY A 161 5.77 9.47 -1.29
C GLY A 161 6.05 10.92 -1.68
N LYS A 162 7.26 11.22 -2.16
CA LYS A 162 7.64 12.57 -2.61
C LYS A 162 6.82 13.04 -3.82
N LEU A 163 6.52 12.16 -4.76
CA LEU A 163 5.65 12.50 -5.88
C LEU A 163 4.23 12.84 -5.41
N LEU A 164 3.71 12.14 -4.39
CA LEU A 164 2.40 12.44 -3.80
C LEU A 164 2.41 13.75 -3.01
N GLU A 165 3.48 14.05 -2.27
CA GLU A 165 3.64 15.33 -1.56
C GLU A 165 3.66 16.54 -2.52
N HIS A 166 4.23 16.36 -3.72
CA HIS A 166 4.37 17.41 -4.73
C HIS A 166 3.32 17.36 -5.84
N ASN A 167 2.20 16.64 -5.62
CA ASN A 167 1.08 16.52 -6.55
C ASN A 167 1.48 16.06 -7.98
N GLN A 168 2.52 15.23 -8.10
CA GLN A 168 3.01 14.66 -9.35
C GLN A 168 2.30 13.33 -9.68
N SER A 169 0.98 13.30 -9.62
CA SER A 169 0.17 12.07 -9.72
C SER A 169 0.36 11.31 -11.03
N ALA A 170 0.49 12.01 -12.17
CA ALA A 170 0.68 11.38 -13.47
C ALA A 170 2.03 10.66 -13.58
N LEU A 171 3.08 11.24 -12.99
CA LEU A 171 4.39 10.60 -12.92
C LEU A 171 4.36 9.41 -11.95
N ALA A 172 3.73 9.57 -10.79
CA ALA A 172 3.55 8.47 -9.83
C ALA A 172 2.81 7.28 -10.45
N GLU A 173 1.71 7.53 -11.18
CA GLU A 173 0.97 6.51 -11.93
C GLU A 173 1.85 5.80 -12.96
N THR A 174 2.58 6.58 -13.78
CA THR A 174 3.48 6.03 -14.80
C THR A 174 4.57 5.15 -14.18
N LEU A 175 5.17 5.59 -13.08
CA LEU A 175 6.22 4.85 -12.39
C LEU A 175 5.67 3.60 -11.69
N LEU A 176 4.48 3.68 -11.08
CA LEU A 176 3.80 2.52 -10.50
C LEU A 176 3.52 1.45 -11.55
N VAL A 177 3.04 1.83 -12.74
CA VAL A 177 2.82 0.87 -13.83
C VAL A 177 4.13 0.25 -14.30
N ARG A 178 5.18 1.06 -14.46
CA ARG A 178 6.49 0.61 -14.94
C ARG A 178 7.18 -0.32 -13.95
N PHE A 179 7.21 0.08 -12.68
CA PHE A 179 7.92 -0.61 -11.62
C PHE A 179 7.01 -1.49 -10.75
N ALA A 180 5.74 -1.69 -11.13
CA ALA A 180 4.82 -2.64 -10.48
C ALA A 180 5.47 -4.02 -10.23
N PRO A 181 6.28 -4.58 -11.15
CA PRO A 181 6.95 -5.85 -10.90
C PRO A 181 7.88 -5.85 -9.67
N LEU A 182 8.39 -4.70 -9.20
CA LEU A 182 9.24 -4.61 -8.00
C LEU A 182 8.53 -5.08 -6.73
N TYR A 183 7.20 -4.89 -6.65
CA TYR A 183 6.43 -5.40 -5.52
C TYR A 183 6.50 -6.93 -5.38
N SER A 184 6.95 -7.64 -6.42
CA SER A 184 7.16 -9.10 -6.36
C SER A 184 8.38 -9.57 -5.59
N VAL A 185 9.33 -8.66 -5.37
CA VAL A 185 10.53 -8.88 -4.56
C VAL A 185 10.50 -8.02 -3.29
N HIS A 186 9.39 -7.31 -3.04
CA HIS A 186 9.19 -6.50 -1.86
C HIS A 186 8.66 -7.37 -0.72
N GLU A 187 9.41 -7.42 0.39
CA GLU A 187 9.07 -8.28 1.54
C GLU A 187 7.79 -7.86 2.27
N ARG A 188 7.46 -6.55 2.26
CA ARG A 188 6.29 -5.96 2.90
C ARG A 188 5.34 -5.20 1.96
N ALA A 189 5.11 -5.75 0.77
CA ALA A 189 4.43 -5.03 -0.31
C ALA A 189 3.04 -4.52 0.09
N LEU A 190 2.28 -5.34 0.85
CA LEU A 190 0.93 -4.95 1.25
C LEU A 190 0.98 -3.84 2.30
N SER A 191 1.82 -4.00 3.33
CA SER A 191 1.96 -3.01 4.40
C SER A 191 2.47 -1.68 3.88
N SER A 192 3.42 -1.69 2.93
CA SER A 192 3.94 -0.43 2.39
C SER A 192 2.91 0.34 1.56
N VAL A 193 2.11 -0.35 0.75
CA VAL A 193 0.97 0.28 0.06
C VAL A 193 -0.09 0.74 1.05
N TYR A 194 -0.38 -0.04 2.09
CA TYR A 194 -1.28 0.39 3.17
C TYR A 194 -0.78 1.67 3.83
N GLU A 195 0.50 1.76 4.20
CA GLU A 195 1.11 2.95 4.81
C GLU A 195 1.06 4.16 3.87
N LEU A 196 1.39 3.99 2.58
CA LEU A 196 1.32 5.06 1.59
C LEU A 196 -0.12 5.58 1.43
N LEU A 197 -1.09 4.68 1.26
CA LEU A 197 -2.50 5.07 1.14
C LEU A 197 -2.99 5.76 2.41
N HIS A 198 -2.62 5.23 3.57
CA HIS A 198 -3.08 5.76 4.86
C HIS A 198 -2.53 7.16 5.11
N TYR A 199 -1.21 7.32 4.96
CA TYR A 199 -0.52 8.58 5.21
C TYR A 199 -0.91 9.67 4.19
N TYR A 200 -1.01 9.32 2.91
CA TYR A 200 -1.32 10.27 1.84
C TYR A 200 -2.81 10.36 1.51
N GLN A 201 -3.71 9.82 2.34
CA GLN A 201 -5.14 9.80 2.07
C GLN A 201 -5.72 11.18 1.73
N LEU A 202 -5.24 12.22 2.43
CA LEU A 202 -5.65 13.61 2.26
C LEU A 202 -4.83 14.37 1.20
N SER A 203 -3.76 13.77 0.67
CA SER A 203 -2.98 14.40 -0.39
C SER A 203 -3.79 14.51 -1.68
N GLU A 204 -3.70 15.66 -2.35
CA GLU A 204 -4.22 15.86 -3.70
C GLU A 204 -3.48 14.97 -4.71
N GLY A 205 -2.21 14.66 -4.44
CA GLY A 205 -1.38 13.77 -5.24
C GLY A 205 -1.91 12.33 -5.30
N LEU A 206 -2.62 11.87 -4.26
CA LEU A 206 -3.21 10.54 -4.21
C LEU A 206 -4.57 10.50 -4.94
N THR A 207 -4.52 10.47 -6.27
CA THR A 207 -5.73 10.36 -7.11
C THR A 207 -6.25 8.92 -7.14
N ALA A 208 -7.51 8.72 -7.54
CA ALA A 208 -8.03 7.37 -7.76
C ALA A 208 -7.21 6.54 -8.77
N ARG A 209 -6.61 7.17 -9.80
CA ARG A 209 -5.74 6.48 -10.76
C ARG A 209 -4.47 5.95 -10.11
N VAL A 210 -3.86 6.74 -9.22
CA VAL A 210 -2.69 6.30 -8.46
C VAL A 210 -3.06 5.17 -7.50
N ARG A 211 -4.18 5.29 -6.77
CA ARG A 211 -4.69 4.23 -5.87
C ARG A 211 -4.93 2.92 -6.63
N GLU A 212 -5.56 3.02 -7.80
CA GLU A 212 -5.76 1.89 -8.70
C GLU A 212 -4.42 1.31 -9.19
N ALA A 213 -3.45 2.13 -9.59
CA ALA A 213 -2.15 1.68 -10.03
C ALA A 213 -1.39 0.94 -8.93
N MET A 214 -1.44 1.42 -7.68
CA MET A 214 -0.85 0.75 -6.51
C MET A 214 -1.47 -0.62 -6.28
N VAL A 215 -2.81 -0.71 -6.28
CA VAL A 215 -3.50 -1.99 -6.08
C VAL A 215 -3.28 -2.93 -7.25
N ASN A 216 -3.30 -2.44 -8.48
CA ASN A 216 -3.00 -3.26 -9.65
C ASN A 216 -1.57 -3.79 -9.61
N ALA A 217 -0.60 -3.04 -9.06
CA ALA A 217 0.74 -3.54 -8.82
C ALA A 217 0.74 -4.72 -7.82
N LEU A 218 0.00 -4.60 -6.71
CA LEU A 218 -0.18 -5.68 -5.73
C LEU A 218 -0.93 -6.88 -6.31
N VAL A 219 -2.00 -6.65 -7.07
CA VAL A 219 -2.82 -7.71 -7.68
C VAL A 219 -2.01 -8.47 -8.72
N ARG A 220 -1.19 -7.78 -9.53
CA ARG A 220 -0.26 -8.43 -10.45
C ARG A 220 0.78 -9.25 -9.71
N PHE A 221 1.33 -8.73 -8.61
CA PHE A 221 2.19 -9.52 -7.72
C PHE A 221 1.51 -10.81 -7.26
N THR A 222 0.27 -10.72 -6.77
CA THR A 222 -0.48 -11.90 -6.34
C THR A 222 -0.83 -12.83 -7.51
N ASN A 223 -1.09 -12.29 -8.70
CA ASN A 223 -1.56 -13.07 -9.85
C ASN A 223 -0.46 -13.58 -10.78
N MET A 224 0.85 -13.38 -10.49
CA MET A 224 1.96 -13.92 -11.30
C MET A 224 2.03 -15.47 -11.37
N GLY A 225 1.01 -16.17 -10.88
CA GLY A 225 0.72 -17.58 -11.15
C GLY A 225 -0.33 -17.81 -12.26
N GLU A 226 -0.58 -16.86 -13.17
CA GLU A 226 -1.67 -16.87 -14.17
C GLU A 226 -1.78 -18.16 -15.02
N ASN A 227 -0.69 -18.93 -15.17
CA ASN A 227 -0.66 -20.19 -15.93
C ASN A 227 -0.45 -21.46 -15.07
N GLY A 228 -0.48 -21.36 -13.74
CA GLY A 228 -0.36 -22.50 -12.83
C GLY A 228 -1.72 -22.98 -12.29
N PRO A 229 -1.87 -24.28 -11.96
CA PRO A 229 -3.09 -24.82 -11.32
C PRO A 229 -3.36 -24.22 -9.91
N ASP A 230 -2.44 -23.43 -9.36
CA ASP A 230 -2.49 -22.77 -8.04
C ASP A 230 -3.18 -21.38 -8.07
N ARG A 231 -4.26 -21.20 -8.86
CA ARG A 231 -5.12 -19.99 -8.83
C ARG A 231 -5.72 -19.66 -7.44
N GLY A 232 -5.53 -20.51 -6.42
CA GLY A 232 -6.13 -20.40 -5.10
C GLY A 232 -5.18 -20.15 -3.93
N ARG A 233 -4.02 -19.49 -4.11
CA ARG A 233 -3.14 -19.10 -2.97
C ARG A 233 -2.94 -17.61 -2.77
N THR A 234 -3.11 -16.81 -3.82
CA THR A 234 -2.79 -15.38 -3.83
C THR A 234 -3.92 -14.52 -4.37
N GLY A 235 -4.81 -15.10 -5.20
CA GLY A 235 -6.13 -14.54 -5.49
C GLY A 235 -7.06 -14.42 -4.27
N ASP A 236 -6.62 -14.94 -3.11
CA ASP A 236 -7.35 -14.87 -1.84
C ASP A 236 -7.04 -13.61 -1.02
N ARG A 237 -6.02 -12.80 -1.36
CA ARG A 237 -5.73 -11.61 -0.55
C ARG A 237 -6.88 -10.62 -0.66
N PHE A 238 -7.23 -10.28 -1.90
CA PHE A 238 -8.31 -9.36 -2.21
C PHE A 238 -9.63 -10.09 -2.41
N SER A 239 -10.72 -9.53 -1.91
CA SER A 239 -12.03 -10.12 -2.14
C SER A 239 -12.40 -10.15 -3.63
N ALA A 240 -13.09 -11.21 -4.06
CA ALA A 240 -13.55 -11.33 -5.45
C ALA A 240 -14.46 -10.16 -5.86
N ALA A 241 -15.32 -9.69 -4.97
CA ALA A 241 -16.18 -8.54 -5.21
C ALA A 241 -15.36 -7.26 -5.46
N PHE A 242 -14.30 -7.03 -4.70
CA PHE A 242 -13.38 -5.92 -4.93
C PHE A 242 -12.66 -6.03 -6.28
N LEU A 243 -12.15 -7.22 -6.62
CA LEU A 243 -11.50 -7.45 -7.91
C LEU A 243 -12.45 -7.23 -9.09
N GLU A 244 -13.73 -7.63 -8.98
CA GLU A 244 -14.74 -7.31 -10.00
C GLU A 244 -15.00 -5.80 -10.10
N MET A 245 -15.08 -5.10 -8.96
CA MET A 245 -15.19 -3.63 -8.94
C MET A 245 -13.95 -2.92 -9.52
N LEU A 246 -12.77 -3.54 -9.48
CA LEU A 246 -11.56 -3.00 -10.12
C LEU A 246 -11.54 -3.22 -11.64
N LYS A 247 -12.33 -4.14 -12.19
CA LYS A 247 -12.34 -4.35 -13.65
C LYS A 247 -13.08 -3.24 -14.41
N THR A 248 -13.97 -2.51 -13.75
CA THR A 248 -14.75 -1.44 -14.40
C THR A 248 -13.87 -0.21 -14.61
N PRO A 249 -13.60 0.22 -15.86
CA PRO A 249 -12.71 1.34 -16.13
C PRO A 249 -13.24 2.62 -15.47
N MET A 250 -12.32 3.44 -14.97
CA MET A 250 -12.69 4.67 -14.29
C MET A 250 -13.12 5.73 -15.32
N ASP A 251 -14.31 6.30 -15.11
CA ASP A 251 -14.81 7.42 -15.92
C ASP A 251 -14.13 8.72 -15.46
N ASP A 252 -13.67 9.54 -16.41
CA ASP A 252 -13.05 10.83 -16.15
C ASP A 252 -13.97 11.77 -15.36
N ALA A 253 -15.29 11.62 -15.51
CA ALA A 253 -16.27 12.36 -14.71
C ALA A 253 -16.17 12.05 -13.20
N GLN A 254 -15.86 10.80 -12.84
CA GLN A 254 -15.71 10.40 -11.43
C GLN A 254 -14.41 10.92 -10.84
N VAL A 255 -13.33 10.90 -11.61
CA VAL A 255 -12.04 11.49 -11.21
C VAL A 255 -12.20 12.99 -10.95
N ALA A 256 -12.89 13.69 -11.84
CA ALA A 256 -13.18 15.12 -11.69
C ALA A 256 -14.03 15.39 -10.44
N LYS A 257 -15.02 14.55 -10.14
CA LYS A 257 -15.85 14.67 -8.94
C LYS A 257 -15.03 14.51 -7.65
N GLU A 258 -14.13 13.52 -7.59
CA GLU A 258 -13.27 13.33 -6.43
C GLU A 258 -12.32 14.52 -6.23
N ALA A 259 -11.69 15.00 -7.30
CA ALA A 259 -10.81 16.16 -7.25
C ALA A 259 -11.54 17.41 -6.74
N ALA A 260 -12.81 17.61 -7.14
CA ALA A 260 -13.64 18.70 -6.65
C ALA A 260 -13.98 18.57 -5.16
N VAL A 261 -14.18 17.35 -4.65
CA VAL A 261 -14.44 17.13 -3.22
C VAL A 261 -13.19 17.36 -2.38
N LYS A 262 -12.02 16.88 -2.84
CA LYS A 262 -10.74 17.10 -2.17
C LYS A 262 -10.39 18.59 -2.10
N SER A 263 -10.57 19.34 -3.18
CA SER A 263 -10.30 20.79 -3.18
C SER A 263 -11.31 21.59 -2.36
N ALA A 264 -12.53 21.07 -2.16
CA ALA A 264 -13.54 21.68 -1.31
C ALA A 264 -13.37 21.37 0.18
N MET A 265 -12.56 20.38 0.56
CA MET A 265 -12.24 20.09 1.97
C MET A 265 -11.21 21.11 2.50
N PRO A 266 -11.60 22.04 3.38
CA PRO A 266 -10.64 22.97 3.97
C PRO A 266 -9.62 22.23 4.84
N LEU A 267 -8.32 22.39 4.53
CA LEU A 267 -7.22 21.80 5.32
C LEU A 267 -7.25 22.20 6.81
N ASP A 268 -7.83 23.36 7.13
CA ASP A 268 -7.83 23.94 8.48
C ASP A 268 -9.21 23.98 9.16
N ALA A 269 -10.28 23.48 8.53
CA ALA A 269 -11.60 23.49 9.16
C ALA A 269 -12.16 22.07 9.30
N HIS A 270 -11.95 21.50 10.49
CA HIS A 270 -12.77 20.43 11.08
C HIS A 270 -14.27 20.81 11.24
N VAL A 271 -14.72 21.93 10.64
CA VAL A 271 -16.13 22.34 10.65
C VAL A 271 -16.81 21.69 9.47
N TYR A 272 -17.13 20.42 9.65
CA TYR A 272 -17.93 19.65 8.72
C TYR A 272 -19.33 20.27 8.64
N THR A 273 -19.73 20.77 7.46
CA THR A 273 -21.12 21.14 7.23
C THR A 273 -21.96 19.87 7.13
N PRO A 274 -22.96 19.65 8.00
CA PRO A 274 -23.75 18.43 7.97
C PRO A 274 -24.50 18.33 6.64
N HIS A 275 -24.12 17.34 5.83
CA HIS A 275 -24.86 17.02 4.62
C HIS A 275 -26.18 16.37 5.04
N MET A 276 -27.30 17.06 4.78
CA MET A 276 -28.64 16.55 5.06
C MET A 276 -28.82 15.15 4.46
N PRO A 277 -29.40 14.18 5.20
CA PRO A 277 -29.53 12.79 4.78
C PRO A 277 -30.55 12.65 3.64
N GLY A 278 -30.12 12.87 2.39
CA GLY A 278 -30.91 12.54 1.21
C GLY A 278 -30.90 11.03 0.94
N ASN A 279 -32.04 10.36 1.07
CA ASN A 279 -32.31 8.97 0.63
C ASN A 279 -31.29 7.88 1.04
N LYS A 280 -30.98 7.76 2.34
CA LYS A 280 -30.11 6.69 2.90
C LYS A 280 -30.71 5.26 2.81
N ALA A 281 -31.99 5.10 2.45
CA ALA A 281 -32.69 3.80 2.49
C ALA A 281 -32.24 2.77 1.42
N MET A 282 -31.48 3.16 0.38
CA MET A 282 -31.09 2.26 -0.71
C MET A 282 -29.66 1.71 -0.63
N ILE A 283 -28.81 2.17 0.31
CA ILE A 283 -27.39 1.78 0.35
C ILE A 283 -27.25 0.27 0.65
N GLY A 284 -28.15 -0.30 1.45
CA GLY A 284 -28.08 -1.71 1.83
C GLY A 284 -28.30 -2.71 0.67
N SER A 285 -29.06 -2.35 -0.36
CA SER A 285 -29.25 -3.23 -1.54
C SER A 285 -28.18 -3.06 -2.60
N THR A 286 -27.22 -2.17 -2.38
CA THR A 286 -26.14 -1.95 -3.34
C THR A 286 -25.11 -3.09 -3.26
N PRO A 287 -24.42 -3.40 -4.37
CA PRO A 287 -23.27 -4.32 -4.36
C PRO A 287 -22.23 -3.96 -3.30
N LEU A 288 -22.08 -2.66 -3.02
CA LEU A 288 -21.19 -2.14 -2.01
C LEU A 288 -21.61 -2.50 -0.58
N GLY A 289 -22.90 -2.37 -0.25
CA GLY A 289 -23.42 -2.77 1.06
C GLY A 289 -23.17 -4.26 1.33
N ALA A 290 -23.47 -5.10 0.33
CA ALA A 290 -23.21 -6.54 0.40
C ALA A 290 -21.71 -6.86 0.54
N TYR A 291 -20.85 -6.14 -0.19
CA TYR A 291 -19.41 -6.24 -0.09
C TYR A 291 -18.90 -5.87 1.31
N MET A 292 -19.35 -4.74 1.87
CA MET A 292 -18.95 -4.29 3.21
C MET A 292 -19.39 -5.28 4.30
N GLU A 293 -20.59 -5.83 4.18
CA GLU A 293 -21.05 -6.90 5.07
C GLU A 293 -20.15 -8.14 4.96
N SER A 294 -19.69 -8.51 3.76
CA SER A 294 -18.74 -9.60 3.57
C SER A 294 -17.37 -9.29 4.20
N CYS A 295 -16.86 -8.07 4.08
CA CYS A 295 -15.59 -7.68 4.71
C CYS A 295 -15.67 -7.77 6.25
N LEU A 296 -16.74 -7.25 6.84
CA LEU A 296 -16.93 -7.31 8.30
C LEU A 296 -17.10 -8.76 8.79
N ASP A 297 -17.77 -9.61 8.01
CA ASP A 297 -17.85 -11.05 8.30
C ASP A 297 -16.48 -11.71 8.30
N ASP A 298 -15.69 -11.45 7.25
CA ASP A 298 -14.37 -12.05 7.10
C ASP A 298 -13.47 -11.64 8.27
N ILE A 299 -13.46 -10.36 8.66
CA ILE A 299 -12.70 -9.88 9.82
C ILE A 299 -13.22 -10.53 11.10
N THR A 300 -14.54 -10.63 11.28
CA THR A 300 -15.14 -11.24 12.49
C THR A 300 -14.74 -12.71 12.61
N ALA A 301 -14.84 -13.48 11.52
CA ALA A 301 -14.45 -14.88 11.50
C ALA A 301 -12.97 -15.07 11.83
N VAL A 302 -12.10 -14.20 11.30
CA VAL A 302 -10.66 -14.22 11.55
C VAL A 302 -10.32 -13.81 13.00
N VAL A 303 -11.00 -12.80 13.56
CA VAL A 303 -10.77 -12.30 14.93
C VAL A 303 -11.23 -13.32 15.97
N GLU A 304 -12.41 -13.91 15.79
CA GLU A 304 -13.02 -14.86 16.73
C GLU A 304 -12.35 -16.24 16.74
N ASN A 305 -11.26 -16.44 15.98
CA ASN A 305 -10.63 -17.75 15.79
C ASN A 305 -11.64 -18.82 15.34
N ALA A 306 -12.72 -18.44 14.66
CA ALA A 306 -13.73 -19.37 14.18
C ALA A 306 -13.19 -20.35 13.11
N TYR A 307 -11.91 -20.23 12.75
CA TYR A 307 -11.12 -21.23 12.02
C TYR A 307 -10.73 -22.47 12.84
N HIS A 308 -11.33 -22.70 14.01
CA HIS A 308 -11.21 -23.99 14.69
C HIS A 308 -11.82 -25.10 13.83
N THR A 309 -10.92 -25.91 13.25
CA THR A 309 -11.11 -27.14 12.44
C THR A 309 -11.92 -26.95 11.15
N PRO A 310 -11.27 -27.02 9.96
CA PRO A 310 -11.98 -26.92 8.70
C PRO A 310 -12.90 -28.15 8.52
N SER A 311 -14.21 -27.92 8.43
CA SER A 311 -15.01 -28.77 7.56
C SER A 311 -14.60 -28.44 6.12
N GLU A 312 -14.42 -29.48 5.29
CA GLU A 312 -13.66 -29.52 4.01
C GLU A 312 -14.03 -28.49 2.90
N GLY A 313 -14.88 -27.49 3.16
CA GLY A 313 -15.38 -26.57 2.13
C GLY A 313 -15.22 -25.06 2.39
N THR A 314 -14.70 -24.60 3.53
CA THR A 314 -14.72 -23.16 3.90
C THR A 314 -13.37 -22.53 4.24
N GLN A 315 -12.27 -23.14 3.81
CA GLN A 315 -10.93 -22.53 3.95
C GLN A 315 -10.73 -21.42 2.90
N ARG A 316 -11.43 -20.29 3.07
CA ARG A 316 -11.28 -19.08 2.23
C ARG A 316 -9.90 -18.42 2.37
N TYR A 317 -9.20 -18.70 3.47
CA TYR A 317 -7.83 -18.26 3.71
C TYR A 317 -7.04 -19.48 4.16
N ARG A 318 -6.15 -19.97 3.29
CA ARG A 318 -5.19 -21.00 3.68
C ARG A 318 -4.14 -20.39 4.61
N ASP A 319 -3.61 -21.21 5.52
CA ASP A 319 -2.50 -20.83 6.41
C ASP A 319 -1.25 -20.53 5.56
N ILE A 320 -1.13 -19.31 5.07
CA ILE A 320 0.12 -18.79 4.52
C ILE A 320 1.11 -18.68 5.68
N HIS A 321 2.20 -19.47 5.66
CA HIS A 321 3.22 -19.47 6.72
C HIS A 321 3.56 -18.05 7.19
N ALA A 322 3.17 -17.73 8.43
CA ALA A 322 3.36 -16.41 9.04
C ALA A 322 4.82 -15.95 9.02
N TYR A 323 5.78 -16.88 8.94
CA TYR A 323 7.22 -16.62 8.86
C TYR A 323 7.70 -16.06 7.50
N THR A 324 6.88 -16.19 6.45
CA THR A 324 7.23 -15.75 5.08
C THR A 324 6.36 -14.61 4.58
N THR A 325 5.41 -14.17 5.40
CA THR A 325 4.52 -13.06 5.08
C THR A 325 4.91 -11.82 5.85
N ASP A 326 4.50 -10.66 5.35
CA ASP A 326 4.64 -9.34 5.96
C ASP A 326 4.14 -9.30 7.43
N PHE A 327 3.31 -10.27 7.83
CA PHE A 327 2.60 -10.31 9.11
C PHE A 327 2.91 -11.51 9.97
N ASN A 328 3.05 -11.25 11.27
CA ASN A 328 3.12 -12.28 12.32
C ASN A 328 1.76 -12.97 12.58
N SER A 329 0.68 -12.52 11.93
CA SER A 329 -0.68 -13.05 12.13
C SER A 329 -1.56 -12.86 10.91
N HIS A 330 -2.31 -13.91 10.54
CA HIS A 330 -3.39 -13.86 9.55
C HIS A 330 -4.44 -12.78 9.83
N LYS A 331 -4.65 -12.45 11.12
CA LYS A 331 -5.58 -11.41 11.54
C LYS A 331 -5.17 -10.04 11.01
N LEU A 332 -3.90 -9.70 11.21
CA LEU A 332 -3.37 -8.41 10.79
C LEU A 332 -3.36 -8.31 9.26
N ASN A 333 -2.93 -9.37 8.58
CA ASN A 333 -2.93 -9.45 7.12
C ASN A 333 -4.32 -9.16 6.53
N ARG A 334 -5.38 -9.79 7.08
CA ARG A 334 -6.74 -9.58 6.58
C ARG A 334 -7.24 -8.16 6.87
N ILE A 335 -6.96 -7.62 8.05
CA ILE A 335 -7.35 -6.25 8.40
C ILE A 335 -6.68 -5.25 7.45
N GLU A 336 -5.37 -5.35 7.23
CA GLU A 336 -4.65 -4.45 6.31
C GLU A 336 -5.15 -4.62 4.88
N THR A 337 -5.37 -5.85 4.42
CA THR A 337 -5.92 -6.06 3.08
C THR A 337 -7.29 -5.41 2.93
N CYS A 338 -8.20 -5.58 3.90
CA CYS A 338 -9.48 -4.89 3.90
C CYS A 338 -9.32 -3.37 3.91
N CYS A 339 -8.37 -2.83 4.68
CA CYS A 339 -8.12 -1.39 4.67
C CYS A 339 -7.65 -0.89 3.31
N VAL A 340 -6.73 -1.61 2.66
CA VAL A 340 -6.28 -1.29 1.29
C VAL A 340 -7.44 -1.37 0.30
N GLU A 341 -8.27 -2.42 0.36
CA GLU A 341 -9.46 -2.53 -0.47
C GLU A 341 -10.36 -1.30 -0.31
N LEU A 342 -10.70 -0.94 0.93
CA LEU A 342 -11.58 0.19 1.23
C LEU A 342 -11.00 1.55 0.83
N MET A 343 -9.71 1.78 1.07
CA MET A 343 -9.03 3.01 0.67
C MET A 343 -8.94 3.16 -0.85
N CYS A 344 -9.03 2.06 -1.60
CA CYS A 344 -8.94 2.04 -3.06
C CYS A 344 -10.28 1.89 -3.78
N LEU A 345 -11.41 1.87 -3.07
CA LEU A 345 -12.73 1.86 -3.71
C LEU A 345 -12.95 3.16 -4.50
N ARG A 346 -12.97 3.01 -5.83
CA ARG A 346 -13.01 4.09 -6.84
C ARG A 346 -14.18 5.05 -6.69
N HIS A 347 -15.33 4.55 -6.24
CA HIS A 347 -16.58 5.29 -6.26
C HIS A 347 -16.93 5.94 -4.92
N LEU A 348 -16.04 5.82 -3.92
CA LEU A 348 -16.40 6.17 -2.57
C LEU A 348 -15.47 7.23 -2.03
N LEU A 349 -16.07 8.40 -1.84
CA LEU A 349 -15.61 9.34 -0.85
C LEU A 349 -15.52 8.61 0.50
N PRO A 350 -14.55 8.98 1.36
CA PRO A 350 -14.48 8.46 2.72
C PRO A 350 -15.83 8.48 3.45
N GLU A 351 -16.64 9.49 3.11
CA GLU A 351 -18.03 9.67 3.55
C GLU A 351 -18.90 8.43 3.32
N ASN A 352 -18.93 7.98 2.07
CA ASN A 352 -19.78 6.87 1.66
C ASN A 352 -19.30 5.54 2.26
N VAL A 353 -17.97 5.39 2.42
CA VAL A 353 -17.40 4.18 3.04
C VAL A 353 -17.85 4.07 4.48
N ALA A 354 -17.72 5.14 5.27
CA ALA A 354 -18.13 5.15 6.67
C ALA A 354 -19.65 4.95 6.84
N ASP A 355 -20.47 5.62 6.02
CA ASP A 355 -21.93 5.42 6.00
C ASP A 355 -22.29 3.96 5.67
N THR A 356 -21.55 3.32 4.76
CA THR A 356 -21.74 1.91 4.38
C THR A 356 -21.30 0.97 5.51
N ILE A 357 -20.16 1.24 6.17
CA ILE A 357 -19.70 0.48 7.34
C ILE A 357 -20.77 0.52 8.43
N PHE A 358 -21.30 1.71 8.73
CA PHE A 358 -22.35 1.89 9.73
C PHE A 358 -23.63 1.15 9.35
N THR A 359 -24.06 1.28 8.09
CA THR A 359 -25.25 0.57 7.57
C THR A 359 -25.07 -0.93 7.67
N ALA A 360 -23.91 -1.46 7.30
CA ALA A 360 -23.59 -2.88 7.42
C ALA A 360 -23.65 -3.33 8.88
N LEU A 361 -23.12 -2.55 9.83
CA LEU A 361 -23.13 -2.85 11.26
C LEU A 361 -24.55 -2.95 11.83
N VAL A 362 -25.41 -1.96 11.53
CA VAL A 362 -26.75 -1.83 12.13
C VAL A 362 -27.78 -2.71 11.46
N ARG A 363 -27.63 -3.01 10.16
CA ARG A 363 -28.66 -3.73 9.41
C ARG A 363 -28.82 -5.17 9.91
N PRO A 364 -30.03 -5.60 10.30
CA PRO A 364 -30.30 -6.99 10.63
C PRO A 364 -30.20 -7.84 9.37
N ARG A 365 -29.48 -8.96 9.46
CA ARG A 365 -29.33 -9.88 8.34
C ARG A 365 -30.51 -10.82 8.23
N SER A 366 -31.02 -10.96 7.01
CA SER A 366 -31.92 -12.04 6.66
C SER A 366 -31.13 -13.34 6.52
N GLY A 367 -31.35 -14.31 7.42
CA GLY A 367 -31.01 -15.72 7.15
C GLY A 367 -29.67 -16.26 7.66
N LYS A 368 -28.86 -15.49 8.39
CA LYS A 368 -27.75 -16.03 9.20
C LYS A 368 -28.18 -15.96 10.66
N GLY A 369 -28.05 -17.06 11.41
CA GLY A 369 -28.45 -17.14 12.83
C GLY A 369 -27.90 -15.98 13.65
N VAL A 370 -28.52 -15.69 14.81
CA VAL A 370 -28.20 -14.54 15.71
C VAL A 370 -26.68 -14.38 15.79
N MET A 371 -26.15 -13.52 14.92
CA MET A 371 -24.70 -13.36 14.79
C MET A 371 -24.23 -12.70 16.07
N ASN A 372 -22.98 -12.95 16.44
CA ASN A 372 -22.35 -12.25 17.53
C ASN A 372 -22.25 -10.75 17.16
N VAL A 373 -23.28 -9.97 17.51
CA VAL A 373 -23.34 -8.53 17.29
C VAL A 373 -22.09 -7.87 17.87
N MET A 374 -21.61 -8.39 19.00
CA MET A 374 -20.37 -7.93 19.63
C MET A 374 -19.13 -8.20 18.77
N GLY A 375 -19.08 -9.37 18.10
CA GLY A 375 -18.03 -9.71 17.15
C GLY A 375 -17.94 -8.70 16.00
N ARG A 376 -19.09 -8.34 15.41
CA ARG A 376 -19.15 -7.33 14.34
C ARG A 376 -18.77 -5.94 14.83
N ILE A 377 -19.24 -5.54 16.02
CA ILE A 377 -18.85 -4.27 16.65
C ILE A 377 -17.32 -4.22 16.83
N ASN A 378 -16.71 -5.31 17.31
CA ASN A 378 -15.25 -5.40 17.48
C ASN A 378 -14.53 -5.31 16.14
N SER A 379 -14.98 -6.05 15.12
CA SER A 379 -14.40 -6.00 13.77
C SER A 379 -14.51 -4.63 13.14
N THR A 380 -15.66 -3.96 13.28
CA THR A 380 -15.85 -2.58 12.83
C THR A 380 -14.92 -1.63 13.58
N ALA A 381 -14.77 -1.77 14.90
CA ALA A 381 -13.85 -0.95 15.68
C ALA A 381 -12.39 -1.14 15.23
N LEU A 382 -11.94 -2.38 15.03
CA LEU A 382 -10.59 -2.68 14.53
C LEU A 382 -10.36 -2.08 13.14
N LEU A 383 -11.31 -2.25 12.23
CA LEU A 383 -11.25 -1.69 10.89
C LEU A 383 -11.19 -0.16 10.90
N LEU A 384 -12.04 0.50 11.70
CA LEU A 384 -12.04 1.97 11.81
C LEU A 384 -10.75 2.51 12.43
N VAL A 385 -10.18 1.82 13.42
CA VAL A 385 -8.89 2.20 14.02
C VAL A 385 -7.76 2.11 13.00
N ALA A 386 -7.78 1.09 12.14
CA ALA A 386 -6.79 0.93 11.08
C ALA A 386 -6.98 1.94 9.92
N LEU A 387 -8.20 2.33 9.58
CA LEU A 387 -8.44 3.33 8.52
C LEU A 387 -7.92 4.73 8.87
N PRO A 388 -7.67 5.61 7.88
CA PRO A 388 -7.33 7.02 8.12
C PRO A 388 -8.37 7.77 8.95
N CYS A 389 -7.96 8.85 9.62
CA CYS A 389 -8.83 9.62 10.52
C CYS A 389 -10.13 10.10 9.86
N VAL A 390 -10.09 10.45 8.58
CA VAL A 390 -11.25 10.93 7.79
C VAL A 390 -12.42 9.94 7.83
N PHE A 391 -12.14 8.63 7.76
CA PHE A 391 -13.19 7.61 7.82
C PHE A 391 -13.78 7.51 9.24
N ARG A 392 -12.95 7.66 10.27
CA ARG A 392 -13.40 7.63 11.68
C ARG A 392 -14.24 8.83 12.04
N GLU A 393 -13.81 10.03 11.67
CA GLU A 393 -14.53 11.28 11.93
C GLU A 393 -15.91 11.26 11.29
N ARG A 394 -16.00 10.77 10.04
CA ARG A 394 -17.29 10.55 9.40
C ARG A 394 -18.12 9.52 10.17
N PHE A 395 -17.55 8.37 10.53
CA PHE A 395 -18.29 7.34 11.23
C PHE A 395 -18.88 7.85 12.56
N VAL A 396 -18.11 8.63 13.32
CA VAL A 396 -18.58 9.31 14.55
C VAL A 396 -19.72 10.28 14.23
N SER A 397 -19.63 11.02 13.13
CA SER A 397 -20.69 11.94 12.69
C SER A 397 -21.99 11.19 12.36
N VAL A 398 -21.90 10.07 11.64
CA VAL A 398 -23.06 9.20 11.34
C VAL A 398 -23.67 8.63 12.61
N LEU A 399 -22.84 8.19 13.55
CA LEU A 399 -23.29 7.69 14.84
C LEU A 399 -24.03 8.80 15.62
N ALA A 400 -23.49 10.02 15.65
CA ALA A 400 -24.13 11.16 16.28
C ALA A 400 -25.46 11.53 15.61
N GLU A 401 -25.52 11.54 14.27
CA GLU A 401 -26.77 11.73 13.51
C GLU A 401 -27.83 10.67 13.88
N CYS A 402 -27.45 9.40 14.03
CA CYS A 402 -28.38 8.34 14.42
C CYS A 402 -28.85 8.47 15.87
N ILE A 403 -27.98 8.89 16.78
CA ILE A 403 -28.33 9.14 18.17
C ILE A 403 -29.29 10.32 18.28
N LEU A 404 -28.99 11.41 17.56
CA LEU A 404 -29.83 12.62 17.55
C LEU A 404 -31.10 12.42 16.75
N GLY A 405 -31.13 11.60 15.70
CA GLY A 405 -32.33 11.35 14.91
C GLY A 405 -33.36 10.46 15.62
N ASN A 406 -32.98 9.81 16.72
CA ASN A 406 -33.85 8.91 17.46
C ASN A 406 -34.39 9.63 18.70
N GLU A 407 -35.65 10.06 18.65
CA GLU A 407 -36.34 10.78 19.73
C GLU A 407 -36.24 10.06 21.09
N TRP A 408 -36.21 8.72 21.08
CA TRP A 408 -36.05 7.92 22.30
C TRP A 408 -34.65 8.05 22.90
N LEU A 409 -33.60 8.02 22.06
CA LEU A 409 -32.22 8.24 22.51
C LEU A 409 -32.00 9.69 22.94
N GLN A 410 -32.58 10.67 22.23
CA GLN A 410 -32.55 12.07 22.62
C GLN A 410 -33.11 12.26 24.03
N GLY A 411 -34.31 11.72 24.32
CA GLY A 411 -34.93 11.83 25.64
C GLY A 411 -34.06 11.25 26.76
N ASN A 412 -33.43 10.10 26.53
CA ASN A 412 -32.55 9.45 27.51
C ASN A 412 -31.20 10.17 27.68
N LEU A 413 -30.59 10.66 26.60
CA LEU A 413 -29.35 11.45 26.66
C LEU A 413 -29.58 12.78 27.35
N GLN A 414 -30.68 13.46 27.03
CA GLN A 414 -31.03 14.74 27.64
C GLN A 414 -31.35 14.56 29.13
N SER A 415 -32.02 13.48 29.51
CA SER A 415 -32.20 13.07 30.91
C SER A 415 -30.86 12.77 31.62
N ALA A 416 -29.94 12.06 30.96
CA ALA A 416 -28.63 11.73 31.52
C ALA A 416 -27.71 12.96 31.67
N VAL A 417 -27.73 13.87 30.69
CA VAL A 417 -26.99 15.13 30.70
C VAL A 417 -27.56 16.07 31.75
N ASN A 418 -28.87 16.24 31.81
CA ASN A 418 -29.54 17.04 32.85
C ASN A 418 -29.34 16.46 34.26
N GLY A 419 -29.28 15.12 34.38
CA GLY A 419 -28.98 14.43 35.63
C GLY A 419 -27.51 14.53 36.08
N ARG A 420 -26.58 14.80 35.18
CA ARG A 420 -25.16 15.08 35.51
C ARG A 420 -24.88 16.55 35.73
N LEU A 421 -25.53 17.44 34.98
CA LEU A 421 -25.47 18.89 35.18
C LEU A 421 -26.17 19.34 36.46
N SER A 422 -27.15 18.59 36.98
CA SER A 422 -27.74 18.86 38.31
C SER A 422 -26.90 18.35 39.48
N ARG A 423 -25.84 17.58 39.19
CA ARG A 423 -24.86 17.11 40.19
C ARG A 423 -23.55 17.90 40.18
N PHE A 424 -23.35 18.78 39.22
CA PHE A 424 -22.34 19.84 39.21
C PHE A 424 -22.97 21.14 39.69
#